data_AF-A0A7R9V1L6-F1
#
_entry.id   AF-A0A7R9V1L6-F1
#
_cell.length_a   1.000
_cell.length_b   1.000
_cell.length_c   1.000
_cell.angle_alpha   90.00
_cell.angle_beta   90.00
_cell.angle_gamma   90.00
#
_symmetry.space_group_name_H-M   'P 1'
#
loop_
_entity.id
_entity.type
_entity.pdbx_description
1 polymer ?
#
loop_
_entity_poly.entity_id
_entity_poly.type
_entity_poly.pdbx_seq_one_letter_code
_entity_poly.pdbx_strand_id
1 'polypeptide(L)'
;DGCRLWYHFVCGMYDEVLQSEARTDRRRAPFYCVRCVLADPTDELRARAPWARHTAEALPHTHLSRHVEEAVAEELEKAGITHEPVRIRLISSVFEQSHCSEEMVQRMFAIGGPYPSEFPYRSKALVAFQKRDG
;
A
#
# COMPACT_ATOMS: atom_id res chain seq x y z
N ASP A 1 -18.61 -16.08 11.16
CA ASP A 1 -20.08 -16.05 10.99
C ASP A 1 -20.44 -16.13 9.52
N GLY A 2 -21.70 -15.92 9.15
CA GLY A 2 -22.25 -16.40 7.88
C GLY A 2 -22.41 -17.92 7.88
N CYS A 3 -22.10 -18.59 6.76
CA CYS A 3 -22.30 -20.02 6.43
C CYS A 3 -21.83 -21.10 7.43
N ARG A 4 -21.37 -20.75 8.63
CA ARG A 4 -20.93 -21.65 9.71
C ARG A 4 -19.79 -22.60 9.32
N LEU A 5 -19.04 -22.26 8.27
CA LEU A 5 -17.83 -22.96 7.87
C LEU A 5 -16.59 -22.33 8.49
N TRP A 6 -15.55 -23.15 8.64
CA TRP A 6 -14.23 -22.72 9.08
C TRP A 6 -13.39 -22.32 7.87
N TYR A 7 -12.64 -21.23 8.00
CA TYR A 7 -11.74 -20.73 6.97
C TYR A 7 -10.37 -20.48 7.60
N HIS A 8 -9.31 -20.71 6.83
CA HIS A 8 -8.00 -20.15 7.17
C HIS A 8 -8.09 -18.62 7.12
N PHE A 9 -7.43 -17.95 8.07
CA PHE A 9 -7.45 -16.48 8.17
C PHE A 9 -7.10 -15.80 6.84
N VAL A 10 -6.02 -16.26 6.18
CA VAL A 10 -5.57 -15.72 4.90
C VAL A 10 -6.56 -16.01 3.77
N CYS A 11 -7.06 -17.26 3.67
CA CYS A 11 -8.01 -17.62 2.61
C CYS A 11 -9.35 -16.88 2.73
N GLY A 12 -9.76 -16.57 3.96
CA GLY A 12 -10.96 -15.78 4.22
C GLY A 12 -10.73 -14.27 4.13
N MET A 13 -9.49 -13.83 3.85
CA MET A 13 -9.05 -12.44 3.93
C MET A 13 -9.48 -11.79 5.25
N TYR A 14 -9.32 -12.52 6.36
CA TYR A 14 -9.78 -12.07 7.66
C TYR A 14 -8.92 -10.90 8.17
N ASP A 15 -9.55 -9.75 8.40
CA ASP A 15 -8.91 -8.55 8.93
C ASP A 15 -9.34 -8.31 10.38
N GLU A 16 -8.39 -8.37 11.31
CA GLU A 16 -8.66 -8.15 12.73
C GLU A 16 -9.00 -6.69 13.07
N VAL A 17 -8.39 -5.74 12.37
CA VAL A 17 -8.57 -4.30 12.59
C VAL A 17 -10.00 -3.94 12.24
N LEU A 18 -10.46 -4.30 11.03
CA LEU A 18 -11.84 -4.08 10.59
C LEU A 18 -12.87 -4.69 11.55
N GLN A 19 -12.57 -5.88 12.08
CA GLN A 19 -13.46 -6.59 13.00
C GLN A 19 -13.44 -6.01 14.42
N SER A 20 -12.37 -5.29 14.77
CA SER A 20 -12.24 -4.57 16.03
C SER A 20 -12.91 -3.19 16.00
N GLU A 21 -12.86 -2.48 14.86
CA GLU A 21 -13.50 -1.18 14.67
C GLU A 21 -15.04 -1.28 14.60
N ALA A 22 -15.56 -2.40 14.11
CA ALA A 22 -16.99 -2.69 14.08
C ALA A 22 -17.58 -3.15 15.43
N ARG A 23 -16.82 -3.05 16.54
CA ARG A 23 -17.29 -3.42 17.88
C ARG A 23 -18.27 -2.39 18.44
N THR A 24 -19.55 -2.69 18.34
CA THR A 24 -20.58 -2.12 19.21
C THR A 24 -20.78 -3.05 20.40
N ASP A 25 -20.54 -2.58 21.63
CA ASP A 25 -20.89 -3.25 22.92
C ASP A 25 -19.90 -4.24 23.60
N ARG A 26 -18.68 -4.44 23.09
CA ARG A 26 -17.69 -5.48 23.53
C ARG A 26 -17.83 -6.85 22.85
N ARG A 27 -18.85 -7.09 22.02
CA ARG A 27 -18.90 -8.27 21.13
C ARG A 27 -18.08 -8.05 19.86
N ARG A 28 -17.35 -9.09 19.42
CA ARG A 28 -16.63 -9.10 18.13
C ARG A 28 -17.65 -9.03 17.00
N ALA A 29 -17.40 -8.21 15.98
CA ALA A 29 -18.27 -8.17 14.82
C ALA A 29 -18.28 -9.53 14.09
N PRO A 30 -19.43 -9.92 13.49
CA PRO A 30 -19.54 -11.19 12.78
C PRO A 30 -18.73 -11.15 11.47
N PHE A 31 -17.90 -12.18 11.26
CA PHE A 31 -17.19 -12.40 9.99
C PHE A 31 -18.14 -12.95 8.94
N TYR A 32 -18.10 -12.46 7.70
CA TYR A 32 -18.81 -13.08 6.56
C TYR A 32 -17.80 -13.38 5.46
N CYS A 33 -17.75 -14.64 5.00
CA CYS A 33 -16.88 -15.00 3.88
C CYS A 33 -17.38 -14.37 2.57
N VAL A 34 -16.49 -14.30 1.56
CA VAL A 34 -16.79 -13.72 0.24
C VAL A 34 -18.09 -14.26 -0.35
N ARG A 35 -18.28 -15.57 -0.29
CA ARG A 35 -19.49 -16.21 -0.80
C ARG A 35 -20.76 -15.73 -0.08
N CYS A 36 -20.71 -15.52 1.23
CA CYS A 36 -21.85 -15.01 1.98
C CYS A 36 -22.17 -13.57 1.59
N VAL A 37 -21.13 -12.72 1.43
CA VAL A 37 -21.30 -11.32 1.00
C VAL A 37 -21.86 -11.23 -0.42
N LEU A 38 -21.45 -12.11 -1.33
CA LEU A 38 -21.96 -12.16 -2.70
C LEU A 38 -23.40 -12.69 -2.78
N ALA A 39 -23.78 -13.61 -1.88
CA ALA A 39 -25.11 -14.22 -1.87
C ALA A 39 -26.20 -13.29 -1.32
N ASP A 40 -25.85 -12.40 -0.38
CA ASP A 40 -26.74 -11.37 0.15
C ASP A 40 -26.01 -10.02 0.21
N PRO A 41 -25.96 -9.28 -0.90
CA PRO A 41 -25.09 -8.12 -1.06
C PRO A 41 -25.72 -6.84 -0.49
N THR A 42 -26.25 -6.90 0.73
CA THR A 42 -26.69 -5.68 1.42
C THR A 42 -25.52 -4.71 1.59
N ASP A 43 -25.80 -3.41 1.57
CA ASP A 43 -24.77 -2.38 1.75
C ASP A 43 -24.02 -2.55 3.08
N GLU A 44 -24.70 -3.05 4.11
CA GLU A 44 -24.11 -3.35 5.40
C GLU A 44 -23.12 -4.52 5.33
N LEU A 45 -23.44 -5.60 4.60
CA LEU A 45 -22.54 -6.75 4.42
C LEU A 45 -21.35 -6.40 3.52
N ARG A 46 -21.58 -5.59 2.46
CA ARG A 46 -20.50 -5.09 1.59
C ARG A 46 -19.55 -4.17 2.35
N ALA A 47 -20.06 -3.28 3.19
CA ALA A 47 -19.23 -2.36 3.99
C ALA A 47 -18.38 -3.06 5.06
N ARG A 48 -18.73 -4.31 5.40
CA ARG A 48 -17.99 -5.18 6.32
C ARG A 48 -17.04 -6.14 5.59
N ALA A 49 -17.05 -6.16 4.26
CA ALA A 49 -16.14 -7.00 3.50
C ALA A 49 -14.69 -6.54 3.73
N PRO A 50 -13.73 -7.47 3.83
CA PRO A 50 -12.33 -7.14 4.10
C PRO A 50 -11.71 -6.15 3.09
N TRP A 51 -12.16 -6.18 1.84
CA TRP A 51 -11.67 -5.32 0.76
C TRP A 51 -12.37 -3.95 0.67
N ALA A 52 -13.35 -3.64 1.52
CA ALA A 52 -14.20 -2.47 1.31
C ALA A 52 -13.58 -1.13 1.75
N ARG A 53 -12.64 -1.13 2.71
CA ARG A 53 -12.17 0.11 3.37
C ARG A 53 -10.69 0.42 3.20
N HIS A 54 -9.84 -0.59 3.07
CA HIS A 54 -8.39 -0.43 3.03
C HIS A 54 -7.85 -0.75 1.64
N THR A 55 -8.31 0.00 0.63
CA THR A 55 -7.89 -0.18 -0.76
C THR A 55 -6.65 0.66 -1.07
N ALA A 56 -5.85 0.21 -2.04
CA ALA A 56 -4.74 1.01 -2.58
C ALA A 56 -5.24 2.36 -3.17
N GLU A 57 -6.48 2.39 -3.67
CA GLU A 57 -7.09 3.60 -4.23
C GLU A 57 -7.35 4.68 -3.17
N ALA A 58 -7.64 4.28 -1.93
CA ALA A 58 -7.87 5.19 -0.81
C ALA A 58 -6.59 5.84 -0.28
N LEU A 59 -5.40 5.32 -0.63
CA LEU A 59 -4.13 5.93 -0.23
C LEU A 59 -3.92 7.27 -0.94
N PRO A 60 -3.30 8.27 -0.28
CA PRO A 60 -3.04 9.59 -0.86
C PRO A 60 -2.34 9.52 -2.22
N HIS A 61 -2.85 10.30 -3.16
CA HIS A 61 -2.33 10.35 -4.53
C HIS A 61 -1.48 11.61 -4.73
N THR A 62 -0.17 11.43 -4.84
CA THR A 62 0.81 12.51 -5.05
C THR A 62 1.12 12.72 -6.53
N HIS A 63 1.72 13.85 -6.89
CA HIS A 63 2.19 14.10 -8.27
C HIS A 63 3.16 13.03 -8.77
N LEU A 64 4.12 12.62 -7.94
CA LEU A 64 5.09 11.57 -8.30
C LEU A 64 4.39 10.24 -8.55
N SER A 65 3.55 9.80 -7.61
CA SER A 65 2.83 8.54 -7.77
C SER A 65 1.89 8.54 -8.98
N ARG A 66 1.24 9.68 -9.26
CA ARG A 66 0.37 9.84 -10.43
C ARG A 66 1.13 9.70 -11.73
N HIS A 67 2.25 10.41 -11.85
CA HIS A 67 3.04 10.40 -13.06
C HIS A 67 3.54 8.99 -13.40
N VAL A 68 3.98 8.23 -12.40
CA VAL A 68 4.41 6.85 -12.60
C VAL A 68 3.21 5.94 -12.91
N GLU A 69 2.06 6.13 -12.25
CA GLU A 69 0.82 5.37 -12.53
C GLU A 69 0.35 5.55 -13.98
N GLU A 70 0.31 6.80 -14.46
CA GLU A 70 -0.05 7.15 -15.83
C GLU A 70 0.92 6.53 -16.85
N ALA A 71 2.23 6.62 -16.60
CA ALA A 71 3.24 6.02 -17.47
C ALA A 71 3.10 4.49 -17.54
N VAL A 72 2.84 3.83 -16.40
CA VAL A 72 2.60 2.38 -16.39
C VAL A 72 1.32 2.01 -17.13
N ALA A 73 0.25 2.78 -16.98
CA ALA A 73 -1.00 2.55 -17.69
C ALA A 73 -0.80 2.64 -19.21
N GLU A 74 -0.08 3.67 -19.69
CA GLU A 74 0.22 3.87 -21.10
C GLU A 74 1.04 2.70 -21.67
N GLU A 75 2.07 2.23 -20.95
CA GLU A 75 2.90 1.10 -21.40
C GLU A 75 2.13 -0.22 -21.41
N LEU A 76 1.23 -0.45 -20.45
CA LEU A 76 0.35 -1.62 -20.44
C LEU A 76 -0.64 -1.60 -21.62
N GLU A 77 -1.19 -0.42 -21.93
CA GLU A 77 -2.08 -0.23 -23.07
C GLU A 77 -1.36 -0.51 -24.40
N LYS A 78 -0.14 0.02 -24.59
CA LYS A 78 0.70 -0.27 -25.76
C LYS A 78 1.02 -1.76 -25.90
N ALA A 79 1.20 -2.45 -24.78
CA ALA A 79 1.42 -3.89 -24.76
C ALA A 79 0.13 -4.72 -25.00
N GLY A 80 -1.03 -4.08 -25.15
CA GLY A 80 -2.33 -4.75 -25.33
C GLY A 80 -2.83 -5.45 -24.07
N ILE A 81 -2.33 -5.07 -22.89
CA ILE A 81 -2.70 -5.67 -21.61
C ILE A 81 -3.95 -4.98 -21.07
N THR A 82 -5.07 -5.70 -21.03
CA THR A 82 -6.39 -5.17 -20.61
C THR A 82 -6.78 -5.57 -19.19
N HIS A 83 -5.81 -5.82 -18.32
CA HIS A 83 -6.05 -6.20 -16.92
C HIS A 83 -6.46 -4.99 -16.06
N GLU A 84 -6.89 -5.28 -14.82
CA GLU A 84 -7.16 -4.25 -13.82
C GLU A 84 -5.99 -3.26 -13.69
N PRO A 85 -6.28 -1.94 -13.56
CA PRO A 85 -5.24 -0.92 -13.48
C PRO A 85 -4.26 -1.16 -12.33
N VAL A 86 -2.98 -0.89 -12.60
CA VAL A 86 -1.95 -0.85 -11.56
C VAL A 86 -2.08 0.48 -10.81
N ARG A 87 -2.23 0.43 -9.49
CA ARG A 87 -2.22 1.61 -8.62
C ARG A 87 -0.84 1.80 -8.03
N ILE A 88 -0.28 3.01 -8.13
CA ILE A 88 1.03 3.34 -7.56
C ILE A 88 0.85 4.38 -6.47
N ARG A 89 1.41 4.13 -5.29
CA ARG A 89 1.26 5.02 -4.13
C ARG A 89 2.59 5.28 -3.45
N LEU A 90 2.83 6.56 -3.13
CA LEU A 90 3.96 6.99 -2.31
C LEU A 90 3.57 6.81 -0.84
N ILE A 91 4.12 5.78 -0.19
CA ILE A 91 3.77 5.42 1.18
C ILE A 91 4.69 6.05 2.23
N SER A 92 5.88 6.50 1.81
CA SER A 92 6.85 7.16 2.70
C SER A 92 7.67 8.20 1.96
N SER A 93 7.99 9.30 2.64
CA SER A 93 8.85 10.37 2.14
C SER A 93 9.57 11.03 3.32
N VAL A 94 10.77 10.56 3.65
CA VAL A 94 11.56 11.01 4.80
C VAL A 94 12.77 11.81 4.33
N PHE A 95 13.14 12.84 5.07
CA PHE A 95 14.38 13.57 4.85
C PHE A 95 15.48 12.97 5.72
N GLU A 96 16.61 12.62 5.11
CA GLU A 96 17.72 11.91 5.72
C GLU A 96 19.05 12.56 5.34
N GLN A 97 20.11 12.22 6.06
CA GLN A 97 21.47 12.68 5.79
C GLN A 97 22.38 11.46 5.62
N SER A 98 23.13 11.40 4.53
CA SER A 98 24.17 10.40 4.32
C SER A 98 25.49 10.98 4.82
N HIS A 99 26.08 10.37 5.84
CA HIS A 99 27.36 10.79 6.38
C HIS A 99 28.51 10.15 5.60
N CYS A 100 29.52 10.95 5.27
CA CYS A 100 30.77 10.44 4.74
C CYS A 100 31.70 9.97 5.85
N SER A 101 32.52 8.97 5.55
CA SER A 101 33.58 8.56 6.47
C SER A 101 34.58 9.68 6.67
N GLU A 102 35.07 9.83 7.90
CA GLU A 102 36.06 10.86 8.24
C GLU A 102 37.32 10.74 7.38
N GLU A 103 37.77 9.52 7.08
CA GLU A 103 38.92 9.26 6.22
C GLU A 103 38.75 9.83 4.81
N MET A 104 37.54 9.71 4.23
CA MET A 104 37.25 10.27 2.92
C MET A 104 37.28 11.79 2.95
N VAL A 105 36.65 12.40 3.96
CA VAL A 105 36.63 13.86 4.12
C VAL A 105 38.04 14.41 4.26
N GLN A 106 38.87 13.80 5.11
CA GLN A 106 40.26 14.19 5.32
C GLN A 106 41.11 14.04 4.06
N ARG A 107 40.96 12.93 3.33
CA ARG A 107 41.71 12.68 2.10
C ARG A 107 41.35 13.69 1.01
N MET A 108 40.08 14.02 0.86
CA MET A 108 39.61 14.99 -0.12
C MET A 108 40.08 16.41 0.22
N PHE A 109 40.07 16.75 1.51
CA PHE A 109 40.63 18.02 2.00
C PHE A 109 42.14 18.12 1.71
N ALA A 110 42.90 17.05 1.93
CA ALA A 110 44.34 17.01 1.71
C ALA A 110 44.75 17.18 0.23
N ILE A 111 43.90 16.78 -0.73
CA ILE A 111 44.12 16.99 -2.17
C ILE A 111 43.55 18.33 -2.68
N GLY A 112 43.17 19.23 -1.77
CA GLY A 112 42.83 20.63 -2.06
C GLY A 112 41.37 20.90 -2.40
N GLY A 113 40.47 19.92 -2.22
CA GLY A 113 39.04 20.10 -2.45
C GLY A 113 38.25 20.18 -1.15
N PRO A 114 37.42 21.21 -0.91
CA PRO A 114 36.43 21.15 0.15
C PRO A 114 35.44 20.01 -0.15
N TYR A 115 35.26 19.09 0.79
CA TYR A 115 34.36 17.94 0.65
C TYR A 115 33.34 17.88 1.80
N PRO A 116 32.03 17.79 1.50
CA PRO A 116 31.00 17.74 2.54
C PRO A 116 31.13 16.51 3.45
N SER A 117 30.90 16.69 4.75
CA SER A 117 30.78 15.59 5.72
C SER A 117 29.43 14.88 5.65
N GLU A 118 28.43 15.54 5.07
CA GLU A 118 27.07 15.03 4.94
C GLU A 118 26.42 15.45 3.63
N PHE A 119 25.55 14.57 3.14
CA PHE A 119 24.76 14.76 1.94
C PHE A 119 23.27 14.62 2.30
N PRO A 120 22.52 15.74 2.40
CA PRO A 120 21.09 15.68 2.67
C PRO A 120 20.35 15.10 1.46
N TYR A 121 19.43 14.17 1.70
CA TYR A 121 18.58 13.59 0.67
C TYR A 121 17.16 13.34 1.18
N ARG A 122 16.26 13.02 0.26
CA ARG A 122 14.89 12.61 0.59
C ARG A 122 14.66 11.18 0.12
N SER A 123 14.51 10.27 1.07
CA SER A 123 14.13 8.88 0.82
C SER A 123 12.63 8.81 0.53
N LYS A 124 12.24 8.10 -0.53
CA LYS A 124 10.84 7.94 -0.97
C LYS A 124 10.56 6.48 -1.26
N ALA A 125 9.48 5.94 -0.69
CA ALA A 125 9.04 4.56 -0.94
C ALA A 125 7.73 4.57 -1.75
N LEU A 126 7.78 4.02 -2.96
CA LEU A 126 6.63 3.79 -3.81
C LEU A 126 6.27 2.30 -3.83
N VAL A 127 4.98 2.00 -3.82
CA VAL A 127 4.46 0.64 -3.93
C VAL A 127 3.44 0.58 -5.06
N ALA A 128 3.54 -0.47 -5.88
CA ALA A 128 2.59 -0.79 -6.93
C ALA A 128 1.62 -1.89 -6.46
N PHE A 129 0.35 -1.70 -6.72
CA PHE A 129 -0.73 -2.62 -6.37
C PHE A 129 -1.49 -2.98 -7.64
N GLN A 130 -1.75 -4.27 -7.85
CA GLN A 130 -2.66 -4.72 -8.91
C GLN A 130 -3.77 -5.54 -8.26
N LYS A 131 -5.01 -5.17 -8.57
CA LYS A 131 -6.18 -5.91 -8.11
C LYS A 131 -6.26 -7.25 -8.83
N ARG A 132 -6.48 -8.34 -8.09
CA ARG A 132 -6.62 -9.70 -8.64
C ARG A 132 -7.71 -10.45 -7.90
N ASP A 133 -8.72 -10.90 -8.65
CA ASP A 133 -9.85 -11.71 -8.16
C ASP A 133 -10.72 -11.05 -7.07
N GLY A 134 -10.66 -9.72 -6.95
CA GLY A 134 -11.38 -8.94 -5.92
C GLY A 134 -10.48 -7.94 -5.25
#